data_AF-A0A3B8WH25-F1
#
_entry.id   AF-A0A3B8WH25-F1
#
_cell.length_a   1.000
_cell.length_b   1.000
_cell.length_c   1.000
_cell.angle_alpha   90.00
_cell.angle_beta   90.00
_cell.angle_gamma   90.00
#
_symmetry.space_group_name_H-M   'P 1'
#
loop_
_entity.id
_entity.type
_entity.pdbx_description
1 polymer ?
#
loop_
_entity_poly.entity_id
_entity_poly.type
_entity_poly.pdbx_seq_one_letter_code
_entity_poly.pdbx_strand_id
1 'polypeptide(L)'
;LVDACMRSLEHTGWINFRMRAMLMAVASYQLWLHWRDPALHLARLFTDFEPGIHYPQAQMQSGLTGINALRIYNPVLQSQKLDPEGEFIRRWIPELAGVPAEMIHTPWLMTPAQKHRFGGNTYISPVCDHEQAARVARKAVGDFRKQQVSQAETDRVLNRHGSRKGPTQSRPRTGNHDSPAASQLSLF
;
A
#
# COMPACT_ATOMS: atom_id res chain seq x y z
N LEU A 1 -2.98 -9.98 -3.66
CA LEU A 1 -3.34 -8.57 -4.01
C LEU A 1 -2.22 -7.81 -4.71
N VAL A 2 -1.00 -7.74 -4.17
CA VAL A 2 0.13 -6.99 -4.78
C VAL A 2 0.37 -7.43 -6.23
N ASP A 3 0.53 -8.72 -6.47
CA ASP A 3 0.75 -9.27 -7.81
C ASP A 3 -0.43 -9.03 -8.75
N ALA A 4 -1.66 -9.15 -8.23
CA ALA A 4 -2.87 -8.85 -8.99
C ALA A 4 -2.90 -7.37 -9.44
N CYS A 5 -2.46 -6.45 -8.58
CA CYS A 5 -2.33 -5.04 -8.95
C CYS A 5 -1.26 -4.82 -10.01
N MET A 6 -0.10 -5.50 -9.91
CA MET A 6 0.96 -5.39 -10.91
C MET A 6 0.50 -5.92 -12.28
N ARG A 7 -0.11 -7.12 -12.33
CA ARG A 7 -0.64 -7.68 -13.58
C ARG A 7 -1.79 -6.87 -14.16
N SER A 8 -2.69 -6.36 -13.32
CA SER A 8 -3.75 -5.43 -13.74
C SER A 8 -3.16 -4.17 -14.36
N LEU A 9 -2.14 -3.59 -13.73
CA LEU A 9 -1.48 -2.38 -14.21
C LEU A 9 -0.75 -2.64 -15.53
N GLU A 10 0.02 -3.71 -15.65
CA GLU A 10 0.71 -4.08 -16.89
C GLU A 10 -0.26 -4.28 -18.06
N HIS A 11 -1.44 -4.85 -17.80
CA HIS A 11 -2.42 -5.13 -18.85
C HIS A 11 -3.29 -3.92 -19.22
N THR A 12 -3.75 -3.15 -18.23
CA THR A 12 -4.75 -2.08 -18.43
C THR A 12 -4.14 -0.68 -18.45
N GLY A 13 -2.93 -0.53 -17.94
CA GLY A 13 -2.28 0.76 -17.72
C GLY A 13 -2.89 1.59 -16.59
N TRP A 14 -3.81 1.04 -15.79
CA TRP A 14 -4.47 1.79 -14.73
C TRP A 14 -4.78 0.96 -13.49
N ILE A 15 -4.52 1.54 -12.32
CA ILE A 15 -5.01 1.08 -11.02
C ILE A 15 -5.37 2.28 -10.15
N ASN A 16 -6.28 2.10 -9.19
CA ASN A 16 -6.72 3.19 -8.33
C ASN A 16 -5.62 3.68 -7.37
N PHE A 17 -5.83 4.86 -6.80
CA PHE A 17 -4.86 5.52 -5.91
C PHE A 17 -4.39 4.64 -4.74
N ARG A 18 -5.31 3.87 -4.13
CA ARG A 18 -4.97 3.03 -2.97
C ARG A 18 -4.03 1.90 -3.34
N MET A 19 -4.25 1.28 -4.51
CA MET A 19 -3.36 0.24 -5.04
C MET A 19 -1.98 0.83 -5.36
N ARG A 20 -1.91 2.01 -6.00
CA ARG A 20 -0.62 2.69 -6.26
C ARG A 20 0.15 2.96 -4.98
N ALA A 21 -0.54 3.47 -3.95
CA ALA A 21 0.05 3.72 -2.65
C ALA A 21 0.55 2.44 -1.97
N MET A 22 -0.22 1.34 -2.06
CA MET A 22 0.19 0.04 -1.54
C MET A 22 1.44 -0.48 -2.24
N LEU A 23 1.50 -0.43 -3.58
CA LEU A 23 2.67 -0.90 -4.35
C LEU A 23 3.94 -0.15 -3.94
N MET A 24 3.87 1.18 -3.86
CA MET A 24 5.00 2.00 -3.42
C MET A 24 5.41 1.71 -1.97
N ALA A 25 4.44 1.58 -1.05
CA ALA A 25 4.71 1.26 0.34
C ALA A 25 5.35 -0.13 0.52
N VAL A 26 4.85 -1.14 -0.20
CA VAL A 26 5.42 -2.51 -0.18
C VAL A 26 6.86 -2.49 -0.69
N ALA A 27 7.11 -1.82 -1.82
CA ALA A 27 8.45 -1.68 -2.38
C ALA A 27 9.42 -1.03 -1.38
N SER A 28 9.01 0.04 -0.71
CA SER A 28 9.89 0.79 0.19
C SER A 28 10.09 0.16 1.56
N TYR A 29 9.04 -0.38 2.19
CA TYR A 29 9.13 -0.82 3.59
C TYR A 29 9.29 -2.33 3.74
N GLN A 30 8.63 -3.12 2.89
CA GLN A 30 8.77 -4.58 2.98
C GLN A 30 9.96 -5.09 2.15
N LEU A 31 10.24 -4.47 1.00
CA LEU A 31 11.31 -4.90 0.10
C LEU A 31 12.56 -4.00 0.14
N TRP A 32 12.53 -2.89 0.89
CA TRP A 32 13.65 -1.96 1.04
C TRP A 32 14.24 -1.42 -0.29
N LEU A 33 13.41 -1.30 -1.31
CA LEU A 33 13.81 -0.73 -2.60
C LEU A 33 13.86 0.79 -2.50
N HIS A 34 14.92 1.38 -3.07
CA HIS A 34 15.02 2.82 -3.20
C HIS A 34 13.88 3.35 -4.07
N TRP A 35 13.10 4.31 -3.57
CA TRP A 35 11.81 4.75 -4.14
C TRP A 35 11.84 5.06 -5.64
N ARG A 36 12.99 5.53 -6.14
CA ARG A 36 13.17 5.93 -7.54
C ARG A 36 12.93 4.78 -8.51
N ASP A 37 13.38 3.57 -8.17
CA ASP A 37 13.31 2.43 -9.08
C ASP A 37 11.85 1.94 -9.30
N PRO A 38 11.06 1.65 -8.25
CA PRO A 38 9.64 1.34 -8.43
C PRO A 38 8.87 2.53 -9.01
N ALA A 39 9.21 3.78 -8.67
CA ALA A 39 8.55 4.94 -9.27
C ALA A 39 8.77 5.02 -10.78
N LEU A 40 10.01 4.82 -11.26
CA LEU A 40 10.33 4.82 -12.69
C LEU A 40 9.75 3.62 -13.41
N HIS A 41 9.64 2.47 -12.76
CA HIS A 41 8.99 1.30 -13.32
C HIS A 41 7.48 1.54 -13.51
N LEU A 42 6.78 1.93 -12.45
CA LEU A 42 5.34 2.19 -12.50
C LEU A 42 4.98 3.33 -13.46
N ALA A 43 5.83 4.36 -13.56
CA ALA A 43 5.64 5.48 -14.51
C ALA A 43 5.53 5.02 -15.97
N ARG A 44 6.21 3.92 -16.34
CA ARG A 44 6.17 3.38 -17.71
C ARG A 44 4.90 2.58 -18.01
N LEU A 45 4.18 2.17 -16.97
CA LEU A 45 2.97 1.36 -17.10
C LEU A 45 1.70 2.22 -17.13
N PHE A 46 1.70 3.39 -16.47
CA PHE A 46 0.50 4.21 -16.36
C PHE A 46 0.13 4.92 -17.66
N THR A 47 -1.10 4.71 -18.13
CA THR A 47 -1.70 5.48 -19.24
C THR A 47 -2.08 6.91 -18.83
N ASP A 48 -2.29 7.13 -17.53
CA ASP A 48 -2.55 8.43 -16.91
C ASP A 48 -1.32 9.02 -16.21
N PHE A 49 -0.12 8.65 -16.68
CA PHE A 49 1.12 9.15 -16.09
C PHE A 49 1.23 10.67 -16.20
N GLU A 50 1.33 11.31 -15.04
CA GLU A 50 1.64 12.73 -14.92
C GLU A 50 2.77 12.88 -13.88
N PRO A 51 3.94 13.44 -14.25
CA PRO A 51 5.11 13.48 -13.38
C PRO A 51 4.91 14.33 -12.11
N GLY A 52 4.16 15.42 -12.18
CA GLY A 52 3.85 16.31 -11.07
C GLY A 52 2.96 15.68 -9.98
N ILE A 53 2.22 14.62 -10.31
CA ILE A 53 1.42 13.83 -9.40
C ILE A 53 2.19 12.59 -8.99
N HIS A 54 2.72 11.83 -9.95
CA HIS A 54 3.31 10.51 -9.71
C HIS A 54 4.51 10.56 -8.78
N TYR A 55 5.49 11.42 -9.06
CA TYR A 55 6.73 11.44 -8.27
C TYR A 55 6.52 11.95 -6.83
N PRO A 56 5.77 13.04 -6.58
CA PRO A 56 5.47 13.45 -5.22
C PRO A 56 4.69 12.39 -4.43
N GLN A 57 3.75 11.69 -5.08
CA GLN A 57 3.04 10.58 -4.45
C GLN A 57 3.97 9.41 -4.14
N ALA A 58 4.84 9.01 -5.07
CA ALA A 58 5.82 7.96 -4.83
C ALA A 58 6.73 8.30 -3.63
N GLN A 59 7.29 9.52 -3.60
CA GLN A 59 8.11 10.00 -2.50
C GLN A 59 7.37 10.04 -1.16
N MET A 60 6.10 10.46 -1.18
CA MET A 60 5.25 10.49 0.01
C MET A 60 5.05 9.09 0.59
N GLN A 61 4.72 8.10 -0.26
CA GLN A 61 4.45 6.73 0.21
C GLN A 61 5.72 6.03 0.66
N SER A 62 6.86 6.37 0.07
CA SER A 62 8.20 5.90 0.49
C SER A 62 8.77 6.63 1.71
N GLY A 63 8.06 7.60 2.28
CA GLY A 63 8.45 8.28 3.52
C GLY A 63 9.52 9.37 3.36
N LEU A 64 9.84 9.78 2.13
CA LEU A 64 10.88 10.78 1.84
C LEU A 64 10.48 12.19 2.29
N THR A 65 9.21 12.57 2.12
CA THR A 65 8.78 13.95 2.39
C THR A 65 8.67 14.29 3.87
N GLY A 66 8.75 13.31 4.78
CA GLY A 66 8.77 13.52 6.24
C GLY A 66 7.50 14.07 6.88
N ILE A 67 6.57 14.63 6.09
CA ILE A 67 5.37 15.34 6.57
C ILE A 67 4.28 14.37 7.08
N ASN A 68 4.24 13.15 6.55
CA ASN A 68 3.18 12.19 6.86
C ASN A 68 3.64 11.11 7.85
N ALA A 69 2.68 10.60 8.62
CA ALA A 69 2.85 9.38 9.40
C ALA A 69 3.35 8.24 8.49
N LEU A 70 4.18 7.36 9.05
CA LEU A 70 4.72 6.22 8.32
C LEU A 70 3.59 5.30 7.86
N ARG A 71 3.37 5.19 6.55
CA ARG A 71 2.29 4.39 5.96
C ARG A 71 2.80 3.03 5.48
N ILE A 72 2.94 2.09 6.42
CA ILE A 72 3.24 0.69 6.09
C ILE A 72 1.93 -0.05 5.87
N TYR A 73 1.73 -0.54 4.65
CA TYR A 73 0.52 -1.24 4.24
C TYR A 73 0.59 -2.72 4.65
N ASN A 74 -0.49 -3.26 5.20
CA ASN A 74 -0.69 -4.72 5.30
C ASN A 74 -1.47 -5.18 4.04
N PRO A 75 -0.82 -5.82 3.06
CA PRO A 75 -1.47 -6.22 1.81
C PRO A 75 -2.55 -7.29 2.00
N VAL A 76 -2.44 -8.15 3.01
CA VAL A 76 -3.43 -9.20 3.29
C VAL A 76 -4.72 -8.60 3.85
N LEU A 77 -4.62 -7.74 4.88
CA LEU A 77 -5.78 -7.06 5.45
C LEU A 77 -6.48 -6.17 4.42
N GLN A 78 -5.73 -5.54 3.51
CA GLN A 78 -6.34 -4.79 2.41
C GLN A 78 -7.03 -5.69 1.40
N SER A 79 -6.45 -6.84 1.11
CA SER A 79 -7.10 -7.81 0.24
C SER A 79 -8.43 -8.27 0.81
N GLN A 80 -8.45 -8.70 2.07
CA GLN A 80 -9.67 -9.17 2.74
C GLN A 80 -10.74 -8.06 2.83
N LYS A 81 -10.32 -6.83 3.10
CA LYS A 81 -11.26 -5.72 3.26
C LYS A 81 -11.88 -5.26 1.95
N LEU A 82 -11.09 -5.21 0.88
CA LEU A 82 -11.52 -4.60 -0.37
C LEU A 82 -12.09 -5.65 -1.32
N ASP A 83 -11.52 -6.85 -1.32
CA ASP A 83 -11.80 -7.95 -2.26
C ASP A 83 -12.25 -9.20 -1.48
N PRO A 84 -13.30 -9.14 -0.63
CA PRO A 84 -13.62 -10.22 0.31
C PRO A 84 -13.85 -11.60 -0.35
N GLU A 85 -14.38 -11.62 -1.58
CA GLU A 85 -14.60 -12.84 -2.36
C GLU A 85 -13.40 -13.24 -3.24
N GLY A 86 -12.39 -12.38 -3.30
CA GLY A 86 -11.18 -12.57 -4.10
C GLY A 86 -11.38 -12.45 -5.61
N GLU A 87 -12.46 -11.83 -6.08
CA GLU A 87 -12.80 -11.72 -7.50
C GLU A 87 -11.69 -11.04 -8.30
N PHE A 88 -11.11 -9.98 -7.76
CA PHE A 88 -10.01 -9.28 -8.42
C PHE A 88 -8.75 -10.14 -8.48
N ILE A 89 -8.43 -10.86 -7.41
CA ILE A 89 -7.31 -11.80 -7.41
C ILE A 89 -7.52 -12.90 -8.44
N ARG A 90 -8.71 -13.52 -8.52
CA ARG A 90 -9.00 -14.57 -9.52
C ARG A 90 -8.83 -14.06 -10.94
N ARG A 91 -9.28 -12.83 -11.21
CA ARG A 91 -9.20 -12.21 -12.53
C ARG A 91 -7.76 -12.04 -12.99
N TRP A 92 -6.88 -11.57 -12.11
CA TRP A 92 -5.50 -11.22 -12.48
C TRP A 92 -4.48 -12.32 -12.19
N ILE A 93 -4.82 -13.29 -11.35
CA ILE A 93 -3.99 -14.44 -10.98
C ILE A 93 -4.76 -15.73 -11.33
N PRO A 94 -4.83 -16.11 -12.63
CA PRO A 94 -5.58 -17.30 -13.06
C PRO A 94 -5.11 -18.60 -12.39
N GLU A 95 -3.87 -18.65 -11.92
CA GLU A 95 -3.31 -19.76 -11.13
C GLU A 95 -4.07 -20.00 -9.81
N LEU A 96 -4.80 -18.98 -9.33
CA LEU A 96 -5.61 -18.99 -8.11
C LEU A 96 -7.12 -18.95 -8.39
N ALA A 97 -7.55 -19.07 -9.65
CA ALA A 97 -8.96 -18.91 -10.05
C ALA A 97 -9.92 -19.87 -9.33
N GLY A 98 -9.46 -21.07 -8.95
CA GLY A 98 -10.24 -22.07 -8.22
C GLY A 98 -10.14 -22.03 -6.68
N VAL A 99 -9.31 -21.14 -6.11
CA VAL A 99 -9.01 -21.12 -4.66
C VAL A 99 -10.16 -20.50 -3.87
N PRO A 100 -10.79 -21.13 -2.87
CA PRO A 100 -11.91 -20.56 -2.11
C PRO A 100 -11.59 -19.18 -1.49
N ALA A 101 -12.62 -18.34 -1.29
CA ALA A 101 -12.47 -16.96 -0.78
C ALA A 101 -11.72 -16.91 0.56
N GLU A 102 -11.92 -17.91 1.42
CA GLU A 102 -11.27 -18.02 2.72
C GLU A 102 -9.75 -18.21 2.62
N MET A 103 -9.25 -18.71 1.49
CA MET A 103 -7.85 -19.06 1.28
C MET A 103 -7.14 -18.15 0.27
N ILE A 104 -7.88 -17.43 -0.58
CA ILE A 104 -7.32 -16.69 -1.72
C ILE A 104 -6.40 -15.52 -1.32
N HIS A 105 -6.58 -15.00 -0.11
CA HIS A 105 -5.75 -13.91 0.42
C HIS A 105 -4.40 -14.38 0.96
N THR A 106 -4.28 -15.68 1.28
CA THR A 106 -3.08 -16.30 1.84
C THR A 106 -2.86 -17.72 1.26
N PRO A 107 -2.74 -17.87 -0.07
CA PRO A 107 -2.68 -19.19 -0.73
C PRO A 107 -1.45 -20.00 -0.33
N TRP A 108 -0.41 -19.35 0.21
CA TRP A 108 0.79 -20.03 0.72
C TRP A 108 0.54 -20.84 2.00
N LEU A 109 -0.55 -20.58 2.71
CA LEU A 109 -0.96 -21.37 3.89
C LEU A 109 -1.74 -22.64 3.51
N MET A 110 -2.11 -22.79 2.24
CA MET A 110 -2.81 -23.98 1.77
C MET A 110 -1.90 -25.22 1.82
N THR A 111 -2.46 -26.33 2.28
CA THR A 111 -1.80 -27.63 2.25
C THR A 111 -1.59 -28.13 0.80
N PRO A 112 -0.65 -29.06 0.55
CA PRO A 112 -0.49 -29.66 -0.77
C PRO A 112 -1.79 -30.25 -1.34
N ALA A 113 -2.61 -30.90 -0.50
CA ALA A 113 -3.91 -31.44 -0.91
C ALA A 113 -4.90 -30.35 -1.32
N GLN A 114 -4.94 -29.23 -0.59
CA GLN A 114 -5.77 -28.07 -0.96
C GLN A 114 -5.31 -27.44 -2.27
N LYS A 115 -3.99 -27.28 -2.47
CA LYS A 115 -3.46 -26.72 -3.73
C LYS A 115 -3.70 -27.64 -4.92
N HIS A 116 -3.60 -28.96 -4.73
CA HIS A 116 -3.97 -29.93 -5.76
C HIS A 116 -5.45 -29.83 -6.14
N ARG A 117 -6.34 -29.64 -5.15
CA ARG A 117 -7.79 -29.57 -5.36
C ARG A 117 -8.25 -28.25 -6.00
N PHE A 118 -7.71 -27.12 -5.55
CA PHE A 118 -8.23 -25.79 -5.87
C PHE A 118 -7.32 -24.94 -6.77
N GLY A 119 -6.09 -25.38 -7.04
CA GLY A 119 -5.09 -24.60 -7.76
C GLY A 119 -4.06 -23.94 -6.83
N GLY A 120 -3.18 -23.11 -7.39
CA GLY A 120 -2.09 -22.46 -6.66
C GLY A 120 -0.79 -23.26 -6.56
N ASN A 121 -0.68 -24.43 -7.20
CA ASN A 121 0.57 -25.22 -7.25
C ASN A 121 1.68 -24.51 -8.03
N THR A 122 1.31 -23.73 -9.04
CA THR A 122 2.23 -22.97 -9.90
C THR A 122 2.44 -21.54 -9.42
N TYR A 123 1.67 -21.09 -8.42
CA TYR A 123 1.81 -19.76 -7.86
C TYR A 123 2.93 -19.73 -6.83
N ILE A 124 3.73 -18.66 -6.87
CA ILE A 124 4.95 -18.54 -6.08
C ILE A 124 4.67 -18.40 -4.58
N SER A 125 5.65 -18.82 -3.77
CA SER A 125 5.67 -18.47 -2.35
C SER A 125 5.92 -16.97 -2.16
N PRO A 126 5.46 -16.36 -1.04
CA PRO A 126 5.72 -14.97 -0.73
C PRO A 126 7.23 -14.69 -0.72
N VAL A 127 7.64 -13.58 -1.35
CA VAL A 127 9.05 -13.14 -1.37
C VAL A 127 9.57 -12.85 0.05
N CYS A 128 8.68 -12.41 0.95
CA CYS A 128 8.97 -12.22 2.37
C CYS A 128 7.72 -12.39 3.23
N ASP A 129 7.91 -12.59 4.53
CA ASP A 129 6.85 -12.40 5.53
C ASP A 129 6.57 -10.90 5.68
N HIS A 130 5.41 -10.47 5.17
CA HIS A 130 5.03 -9.06 5.15
C HIS A 130 4.81 -8.47 6.55
N GLU A 131 4.41 -9.25 7.54
CA GLU A 131 4.19 -8.76 8.91
C GLU A 131 5.52 -8.55 9.62
N GLN A 132 6.43 -9.52 9.50
CA GLN A 132 7.79 -9.38 10.01
C GLN A 132 8.52 -8.24 9.31
N ALA A 133 8.45 -8.14 7.99
CA ALA A 133 9.06 -7.05 7.23
C ALA A 133 8.51 -5.68 7.67
N ALA A 134 7.19 -5.56 7.84
CA ALA A 134 6.57 -4.34 8.35
C ALA A 134 7.03 -3.97 9.77
N ARG A 135 7.23 -4.96 10.65
CA ARG A 135 7.74 -4.76 12.02
C ARG A 135 9.18 -4.24 11.99
N VAL A 136 10.04 -4.86 11.18
CA VAL A 136 11.44 -4.43 10.98
C VAL A 136 11.50 -3.01 10.43
N ALA A 137 10.71 -2.70 9.41
CA ALA A 137 10.67 -1.37 8.81
C ALA A 137 10.25 -0.29 9.81
N ARG A 138 9.18 -0.53 10.58
CA ARG A 138 8.72 0.41 11.60
C ARG A 138 9.79 0.68 12.65
N LYS A 139 10.50 -0.36 13.10
CA LYS A 139 11.60 -0.22 14.05
C LYS A 139 12.75 0.59 13.45
N ALA A 140 13.23 0.21 12.27
CA ALA A 140 14.35 0.87 11.61
C ALA A 140 14.09 2.37 11.35
N VAL A 141 12.92 2.72 10.82
CA VAL A 141 12.53 4.12 10.61
C VAL A 141 12.36 4.86 11.93
N GLY A 142 11.78 4.20 12.94
CA GLY A 142 11.64 4.77 14.29
C GLY A 142 12.99 5.08 14.93
N ASP A 143 13.95 4.16 14.84
CA ASP A 143 15.30 4.33 15.38
C ASP A 143 16.06 5.42 14.63
N PHE A 144 15.97 5.45 13.30
CA PHE A 144 16.55 6.52 12.47
C PHE A 144 16.02 7.89 12.89
N ARG A 145 14.70 8.04 13.05
CA ARG A 145 14.10 9.30 13.48
C ARG A 145 14.59 9.74 14.86
N LYS A 146 14.69 8.81 15.82
CA LYS A 146 15.21 9.11 17.16
C LYS A 146 16.66 9.57 17.15
N GLN A 147 17.48 9.01 16.25
CA GLN A 147 18.91 9.32 16.17
C GLN A 147 19.19 10.61 15.39
N GLN A 148 18.40 10.89 14.35
CA GLN A 148 18.73 11.93 13.36
C GLN A 148 17.82 13.16 13.43
N VAL A 149 16.65 13.06 14.05
CA VAL A 149 15.70 14.18 14.16
C VAL A 149 15.75 14.74 15.58
N SER A 150 16.32 15.93 15.73
CA SER A 150 16.35 16.66 17.00
C SER A 150 15.22 17.69 17.08
N GLN A 151 14.81 18.02 18.30
CA GLN A 151 13.85 19.10 18.54
C GLN A 151 14.38 20.44 18.02
N ALA A 152 15.67 20.71 18.24
CA ALA A 152 16.33 21.93 17.77
C ALA A 152 16.25 22.08 16.24
N GLU A 153 16.47 21.01 15.48
CA GLU A 153 16.35 21.05 14.02
C GLU A 153 14.89 21.24 13.58
N THR A 154 13.96 20.58 14.28
CA THR A 154 12.51 20.76 14.04
C THR A 154 12.09 22.22 14.25
N ASP A 155 12.52 22.83 15.37
CA ASP A 155 12.22 24.23 15.70
C ASP A 155 12.86 25.19 14.68
N ARG A 156 14.10 24.91 14.23
CA ARG A 156 14.79 25.70 13.21
C ARG A 156 14.01 25.73 11.90
N VAL A 157 13.56 24.56 11.43
CA VAL A 157 12.76 24.42 10.20
C VAL A 157 11.41 25.13 10.37
N LEU A 158 10.73 24.93 11.50
CA LEU A 158 9.44 25.57 11.79
C LEU A 158 9.57 27.10 11.85
N ASN A 159 10.61 27.64 12.48
CA ASN A 159 10.82 29.09 12.56
C ASN A 159 11.10 29.72 11.20
N ARG A 160 11.82 29.00 10.32
CA ARG A 160 12.18 29.48 8.99
C ARG A 160 11.05 29.36 7.97
N HIS A 161 10.29 28.27 8.01
CA HIS A 161 9.35 27.90 6.94
C HIS A 161 7.89 27.81 7.41
N GLY A 162 7.65 27.72 8.72
CA GLY A 162 6.33 27.61 9.30
C GLY A 162 5.51 28.89 9.15
N SER A 163 4.21 28.72 8.90
CA SER A 163 3.26 29.83 8.98
C SER A 163 3.24 30.40 10.40
N ARG A 164 3.38 31.73 10.52
CA ARG A 164 3.23 32.47 11.78
C ARG A 164 1.77 32.61 12.22
N LYS A 165 0.83 32.33 11.31
CA LYS A 165 -0.58 32.17 11.62
C LYS A 165 -0.75 30.80 12.27
N GLY A 166 -1.04 30.78 13.57
CA GLY A 166 -1.32 29.56 14.32
C GLY A 166 -2.50 28.78 13.71
N PRO A 167 -2.61 27.48 14.00
CA PRO A 167 -3.67 26.66 13.44
C PRO A 167 -5.03 27.10 13.99
N THR A 168 -5.83 27.80 13.19
CA THR A 168 -7.28 27.89 13.42
C THR A 168 -7.92 26.57 13.00
N GLN A 169 -7.70 25.51 13.77
CA GLN A 169 -8.44 24.26 13.59
C GLN A 169 -9.76 24.35 14.34
N SER A 170 -10.78 24.91 13.68
CA SER A 170 -12.17 24.62 14.02
C SER A 170 -12.42 23.18 13.58
N ARG A 171 -12.29 22.22 14.51
CA ARG A 171 -12.73 20.84 14.26
C ARG A 171 -14.25 20.88 14.18
N PRO A 172 -14.88 20.50 13.04
CA PRO A 172 -16.33 20.36 13.01
C PRO A 172 -16.73 19.34 14.07
N ARG A 173 -17.68 19.67 14.95
CA ARG A 173 -18.29 18.66 15.84
C ARG A 173 -18.94 17.63 14.93
N THR A 174 -18.40 16.41 14.91
CA THR A 174 -19.02 15.28 14.22
C THR A 174 -20.39 15.04 14.87
N GLY A 175 -21.46 15.40 14.17
CA GLY A 175 -22.80 14.95 14.51
C GLY A 175 -22.86 13.43 14.40
N ASN A 176 -23.67 12.80 15.26
CA ASN A 176 -23.99 11.37 15.14
C ASN A 176 -24.52 11.10 13.73
N HIS A 177 -23.77 10.35 12.93
CA HIS A 177 -24.28 9.80 11.69
C HIS A 177 -24.82 8.41 11.99
N ASP A 178 -26.12 8.34 12.25
CA ASP A 178 -26.89 7.13 12.03
C ASP A 178 -27.10 6.95 10.51
N SER A 179 -26.99 5.68 10.09
CA SER A 179 -27.39 5.09 8.80
C SER A 179 -26.34 4.88 7.70
N PRO A 180 -26.36 3.70 7.02
CA PRO A 180 -25.32 3.27 6.09
C PRO A 180 -25.56 3.86 4.69
N ALA A 181 -24.59 4.62 4.18
CA ALA A 181 -24.63 5.06 2.79
C ALA A 181 -24.21 3.91 1.85
N ALA A 182 -25.21 3.28 1.23
CA ALA A 182 -25.10 2.26 0.20
C ALA A 182 -24.66 2.81 -1.18
N SER A 183 -23.67 3.70 -1.23
CA SER A 183 -23.24 4.34 -2.49
C SER A 183 -21.73 4.40 -2.72
N GLN A 184 -20.93 3.69 -1.91
CA GLN A 184 -19.55 3.45 -2.29
C GLN A 184 -19.53 2.35 -3.35
N LEU A 185 -19.26 2.73 -4.61
CA LEU A 185 -18.99 1.78 -5.69
C LEU A 185 -17.93 0.78 -5.23
N SER A 186 -18.19 -0.50 -5.53
CA SER A 186 -17.21 -1.57 -5.39
C SER A 186 -15.86 -1.10 -5.94
N LEU A 187 -14.78 -1.34 -5.19
CA LEU A 187 -13.42 -0.95 -5.57
C LEU A 187 -12.83 -1.84 -6.69
N PHE A 188 -13.68 -2.70 -7.25
CA PHE A 188 -13.42 -3.71 -8.26
C PHE A 188 -14.56 -3.79 -9.27
#